data_AF-A0A928W276-F1
#
_entry.id   AF-A0A928W276-F1
#
_cell.length_a   1.000
_cell.length_b   1.000
_cell.length_c   1.000
_cell.angle_alpha   90.00
_cell.angle_beta   90.00
_cell.angle_gamma   90.00
#
_symmetry.space_group_name_H-M   'P 1'
#
loop_
_entity.id
_entity.type
_entity.pdbx_description
1 polymer ?
#
loop_
_entity_poly.entity_id
_entity_poly.type
_entity_poly.pdbx_seq_one_letter_code
_entity_poly.pdbx_strand_id
1 'polypeptide(L)'
;MSYSTFDQFQGIWLGSIIGQALANKNLSEPSKIINYQPSWLAARDQIAETLLETERLEVSYLADQLAEIFKSTNNIDSQDGDWANSWEFSLIKDFNQSFLDNGIAENRSLEYSSKILAMLPLIIFYGSDQNLFTEVINQCNLKLANSQENTDYIEDILSWGYLLTLAINNRLSSDTNVSLIVRQILTGARVKQTSLTAKLNIVAEAWEQGISLYQLRELLPKDHIRSTVIALSVYCFATTPQDFRLSIKRAASLEPQLAWLTTALTGTVSGAYNGIAGIPRNWRAMANHNLTYQSANQTIVKLFQAWLGIYSVDSKQFLYNPEVHAVAPPKIIQPRSALRIISQKLF
;
A
#
# COMPACT_ATOMS: atom_id res chain seq x y z
N MET A 1 -1.03 11.96 17.08
CA MET A 1 -1.63 10.94 17.96
C MET A 1 -1.04 9.60 17.57
N SER A 2 -0.69 8.73 18.52
CA SER A 2 -0.26 7.36 18.20
C SER A 2 -1.51 6.51 18.08
N TYR A 3 -1.80 6.00 16.89
CA TYR A 3 -2.90 5.05 16.68
C TYR A 3 -2.48 3.66 17.14
N SER A 4 -3.44 2.77 17.44
CA SER A 4 -3.10 1.38 17.72
C SER A 4 -2.61 0.68 16.45
N THR A 5 -1.77 -0.35 16.57
CA THR A 5 -1.32 -1.11 15.39
C THR A 5 -2.49 -1.68 14.60
N PHE A 6 -3.55 -2.11 15.28
CA PHE A 6 -4.75 -2.61 14.62
C PHE A 6 -5.48 -1.52 13.82
N ASP A 7 -5.63 -0.32 14.39
CA ASP A 7 -6.21 0.82 13.67
C ASP A 7 -5.40 1.15 12.41
N GLN A 8 -4.07 1.05 12.48
CA GLN A 8 -3.20 1.25 11.34
C GLN A 8 -3.40 0.16 10.28
N PHE A 9 -3.49 -1.12 10.67
CA PHE A 9 -3.77 -2.22 9.74
C PHE A 9 -5.11 -2.02 9.01
N GLN A 10 -6.15 -1.67 9.75
CA GLN A 10 -7.46 -1.35 9.17
C GLN A 10 -7.40 -0.11 8.26
N GLY A 11 -6.72 0.95 8.70
CA GLY A 11 -6.54 2.18 7.95
C GLY A 11 -5.80 1.95 6.63
N ILE A 12 -4.74 1.16 6.66
CA ILE A 12 -3.94 0.76 5.49
C ILE A 12 -4.79 0.03 4.46
N TRP A 13 -5.48 -1.01 4.91
CA TRP A 13 -6.25 -1.86 4.02
C TRP A 13 -7.43 -1.09 3.43
N LEU A 14 -8.26 -0.47 4.29
CA LEU A 14 -9.43 0.27 3.84
C LEU A 14 -9.04 1.51 3.03
N GLY A 15 -7.95 2.18 3.42
CA GLY A 15 -7.43 3.35 2.73
C GLY A 15 -7.03 3.06 1.30
N SER A 16 -6.39 1.91 1.04
CA SER A 16 -6.04 1.49 -0.32
C SER A 16 -7.27 1.33 -1.22
N ILE A 17 -8.31 0.66 -0.71
CA ILE A 17 -9.51 0.35 -1.48
C ILE A 17 -10.38 1.62 -1.66
N ILE A 18 -10.60 2.42 -0.60
CA ILE A 18 -11.35 3.69 -0.71
C ILE A 18 -10.62 4.67 -1.63
N GLY A 19 -9.29 4.78 -1.50
CA GLY A 19 -8.48 5.65 -2.34
C GLY A 19 -8.69 5.33 -3.81
N GLN A 20 -8.61 4.07 -4.17
CA GLN A 20 -8.82 3.66 -5.55
C GLN A 20 -10.25 3.86 -6.05
N ALA A 21 -11.25 3.51 -5.23
CA ALA A 21 -12.67 3.74 -5.55
C ALA A 21 -12.93 5.21 -5.90
N LEU A 22 -12.32 6.13 -5.14
CA LEU A 22 -12.51 7.57 -5.28
C LEU A 22 -11.82 8.18 -6.51
N ALA A 23 -10.90 7.46 -7.15
CA ALA A 23 -10.25 7.91 -8.38
C ALA A 23 -11.20 7.96 -9.58
N ASN A 24 -12.30 7.19 -9.57
CA ASN A 24 -13.31 7.23 -10.64
C ASN A 24 -14.01 8.60 -10.64
N LYS A 25 -13.84 9.44 -11.66
CA LYS A 25 -14.45 10.79 -11.67
C LYS A 25 -15.93 10.82 -12.06
N ASN A 26 -16.47 9.72 -12.59
CA ASN A 26 -17.78 9.70 -13.26
C ASN A 26 -18.95 9.37 -12.32
N LEU A 27 -18.67 8.98 -11.08
CA LEU A 27 -19.68 8.55 -10.11
C LEU A 27 -19.70 9.48 -8.89
N SER A 28 -20.78 9.41 -8.10
CA SER A 28 -20.82 10.07 -6.79
C SER A 28 -19.92 9.34 -5.78
N GLU A 29 -19.35 10.03 -4.76
CA GLU A 29 -18.54 9.35 -3.73
C GLU A 29 -19.25 8.12 -3.10
N PRO A 30 -20.56 8.17 -2.74
CA PRO A 30 -21.27 6.99 -2.26
C PRO A 30 -21.29 5.84 -3.27
N SER A 31 -21.65 6.13 -4.52
CA SER A 31 -21.73 5.11 -5.58
C SER A 31 -20.37 4.48 -5.87
N LYS A 32 -19.30 5.28 -5.83
CA LYS A 32 -17.93 4.79 -5.99
C LYS A 32 -17.60 3.76 -4.93
N ILE A 33 -17.78 4.10 -3.66
CA ILE A 33 -17.35 3.25 -2.54
C ILE A 33 -18.23 2.00 -2.44
N ILE A 34 -19.56 2.14 -2.48
CA ILE A 34 -20.49 1.02 -2.24
C ILE A 34 -20.35 -0.07 -3.30
N ASN A 35 -20.12 0.31 -4.56
CA ASN A 35 -20.07 -0.64 -5.67
C ASN A 35 -18.64 -1.05 -6.06
N TYR A 36 -17.62 -0.62 -5.32
CA TYR A 36 -16.24 -0.87 -5.73
C TYR A 36 -15.81 -2.32 -5.52
N GLN A 37 -15.21 -2.92 -6.55
CA GLN A 37 -14.72 -4.29 -6.55
C GLN A 37 -13.33 -4.34 -7.19
N PRO A 38 -12.24 -4.15 -6.42
CA PRO A 38 -10.89 -4.16 -6.97
C PRO A 38 -10.46 -5.57 -7.36
N SER A 39 -9.95 -5.75 -8.59
CA SER A 39 -9.47 -7.05 -9.10
C SER A 39 -8.28 -7.61 -8.30
N TRP A 40 -7.40 -6.74 -7.80
CA TRP A 40 -6.22 -7.16 -7.04
C TRP A 40 -6.51 -7.68 -5.63
N LEU A 41 -7.74 -7.53 -5.14
CA LEU A 41 -8.08 -7.97 -3.79
C LEU A 41 -8.10 -9.49 -3.67
N ALA A 42 -8.48 -10.22 -4.73
CA ALA A 42 -8.38 -11.67 -4.75
C ALA A 42 -6.93 -12.14 -4.53
N ALA A 43 -5.97 -11.51 -5.23
CA ALA A 43 -4.55 -11.78 -5.04
C ALA A 43 -4.11 -11.42 -3.61
N ARG A 44 -4.58 -10.28 -3.08
CA ARG A 44 -4.29 -9.86 -1.70
C ARG A 44 -4.79 -10.89 -0.68
N ASP A 45 -6.01 -11.39 -0.84
CA ASP A 45 -6.63 -12.35 0.06
C ASP A 45 -5.91 -13.70 0.00
N GLN A 46 -5.49 -14.16 -1.19
CA GLN A 46 -4.67 -15.38 -1.31
C GLN A 46 -3.31 -15.25 -0.61
N ILE A 47 -2.65 -14.08 -0.73
CA ILE A 47 -1.40 -13.82 0.01
C ILE A 47 -1.66 -13.84 1.51
N ALA A 48 -2.76 -13.26 1.96
CA ALA A 48 -3.15 -13.28 3.36
C ALA A 48 -3.39 -14.71 3.86
N GLU A 49 -4.10 -15.54 3.10
CA GLU A 49 -4.34 -16.94 3.42
C GLU A 49 -3.04 -17.74 3.51
N THR A 50 -2.11 -17.55 2.56
CA THR A 50 -0.78 -18.19 2.62
C THR A 50 -0.03 -17.85 3.91
N LEU A 51 -0.11 -16.59 4.36
CA LEU A 51 0.50 -16.16 5.62
C LEU A 51 -0.21 -16.77 6.85
N LEU A 52 -1.52 -17.00 6.77
CA LEU A 52 -2.33 -17.56 7.87
C LEU A 52 -2.15 -19.07 8.03
N GLU A 53 -1.93 -19.79 6.93
CA GLU A 53 -1.85 -21.26 6.92
C GLU A 53 -0.54 -21.81 7.49
N THR A 54 0.47 -20.96 7.70
CA THR A 54 1.83 -21.44 7.95
C THR A 54 2.45 -20.84 9.21
N GLU A 55 2.72 -21.67 10.21
CA GLU A 55 3.33 -21.25 11.49
C GLU A 55 4.79 -20.77 11.36
N ARG A 56 5.51 -21.24 10.33
CA ARG A 56 6.87 -20.80 9.97
C ARG A 56 7.05 -20.85 8.46
N LEU A 57 7.13 -19.68 7.84
CA LEU A 57 7.29 -19.55 6.40
C LEU A 57 8.77 -19.53 6.04
N GLU A 58 9.24 -20.58 5.36
CA GLU A 58 10.50 -20.52 4.64
C GLU A 58 10.38 -19.48 3.52
N VAL A 59 11.44 -18.68 3.33
CA VAL A 59 11.47 -17.59 2.35
C VAL A 59 11.18 -18.09 0.94
N SER A 60 11.77 -19.23 0.57
CA SER A 60 11.60 -19.87 -0.72
C SER A 60 10.15 -20.27 -0.97
N TYR A 61 9.50 -20.89 0.02
CA TYR A 61 8.10 -21.28 -0.09
C TYR A 61 7.19 -20.07 -0.32
N LEU A 62 7.38 -18.98 0.44
CA LEU A 62 6.64 -17.74 0.21
C LEU A 62 6.87 -17.16 -1.17
N ALA A 63 8.13 -17.08 -1.60
CA ALA A 63 8.47 -16.56 -2.91
C ALA A 63 7.80 -17.35 -4.04
N ASP A 64 7.74 -18.68 -3.92
CA ASP A 64 7.07 -19.57 -4.87
C ASP A 64 5.55 -19.38 -4.85
N GLN A 65 4.92 -19.32 -3.68
CA GLN A 65 3.47 -19.05 -3.56
C GLN A 65 3.09 -17.70 -4.17
N LEU A 66 3.86 -16.65 -3.90
CA LEU A 66 3.65 -15.33 -4.51
C LEU A 66 3.75 -15.40 -6.03
N ALA A 67 4.73 -16.13 -6.56
CA ALA A 67 4.87 -16.30 -8.00
C ALA A 67 3.67 -17.04 -8.61
N GLU A 68 3.14 -18.06 -7.95
CA GLU A 68 1.95 -18.78 -8.41
C GLU A 68 0.67 -17.93 -8.32
N ILE A 69 0.46 -17.18 -7.23
CA ILE A 69 -0.65 -16.24 -7.07
C ILE A 69 -0.65 -15.19 -8.19
N PHE A 70 0.53 -14.64 -8.51
CA PHE A 70 0.63 -13.65 -9.60
C PHE A 70 0.51 -14.26 -11.00
N LYS A 71 0.85 -15.53 -11.20
CA LYS A 71 0.57 -16.24 -12.46
C LYS A 71 -0.92 -16.53 -12.63
N SER A 72 -1.60 -16.96 -11.58
CA SER A 72 -3.03 -17.33 -11.64
C SER A 72 -3.91 -16.11 -11.86
N THR A 73 -3.61 -15.00 -11.18
CA THR A 73 -4.36 -13.74 -11.30
C THR A 73 -4.19 -13.09 -12.68
N ASN A 74 -3.01 -13.18 -13.28
CA ASN A 74 -2.78 -12.75 -14.66
C ASN A 74 -3.62 -13.53 -15.70
N ASN A 75 -4.04 -14.77 -15.40
CA ASN A 75 -4.88 -15.57 -16.30
C ASN A 75 -6.38 -15.27 -16.15
N ILE A 76 -6.83 -14.92 -14.95
CA ILE A 76 -8.25 -14.64 -14.65
C ILE A 76 -8.73 -13.37 -15.38
N ASP A 77 -7.88 -12.35 -15.50
CA ASP A 77 -8.17 -11.10 -16.22
C ASP A 77 -8.40 -11.29 -17.73
N SER A 78 -8.13 -12.49 -18.29
CA SER A 78 -8.33 -12.81 -19.70
C SER A 78 -9.62 -13.57 -20.04
N GLN A 79 -10.33 -14.13 -19.04
CA GLN A 79 -11.45 -15.06 -19.29
C GLN A 79 -12.81 -14.60 -18.74
N ASP A 80 -12.87 -13.69 -17.76
CA ASP A 80 -14.16 -13.17 -17.26
C ASP A 80 -14.58 -11.87 -17.97
N GLY A 81 -15.59 -11.98 -18.82
CA GLY A 81 -16.11 -10.88 -19.66
C GLY A 81 -16.71 -9.69 -18.90
N ASP A 82 -16.85 -9.75 -17.58
CA ASP A 82 -17.39 -8.66 -16.76
C ASP A 82 -16.33 -7.59 -16.44
N TRP A 83 -15.07 -7.98 -16.23
CA TRP A 83 -13.98 -7.04 -15.96
C TRP A 83 -13.55 -6.26 -17.22
N ALA A 84 -13.63 -6.89 -18.40
CA ALA A 84 -13.38 -6.23 -19.69
C ALA A 84 -14.35 -5.05 -19.96
N ASN A 85 -15.48 -4.99 -19.25
CA ASN A 85 -16.45 -3.88 -19.29
C ASN A 85 -16.30 -2.89 -18.12
N SER A 86 -15.32 -3.08 -17.23
CA SER A 86 -15.03 -2.16 -16.14
C SER A 86 -14.49 -0.82 -16.67
N TRP A 87 -14.89 0.27 -16.03
CA TRP A 87 -14.32 1.60 -16.30
C TRP A 87 -12.80 1.64 -16.08
N GLU A 88 -12.26 0.78 -15.21
CA GLU A 88 -10.82 0.63 -15.00
C GLU A 88 -10.15 0.11 -16.28
N PHE A 89 -10.73 -0.93 -16.89
CA PHE A 89 -10.25 -1.47 -18.17
C PHE A 89 -10.34 -0.43 -19.29
N SER A 90 -11.45 0.32 -19.37
CA SER A 90 -11.61 1.40 -20.36
C SER A 90 -10.57 2.51 -20.18
N LEU A 91 -10.33 2.97 -18.95
CA LEU A 91 -9.32 3.99 -18.68
C LEU A 91 -7.90 3.52 -19.01
N ILE A 92 -7.62 2.25 -18.75
CA ILE A 92 -6.31 1.65 -18.99
C ILE A 92 -6.11 1.41 -20.49
N LYS A 93 -7.15 0.96 -21.20
CA LYS A 93 -7.15 0.86 -22.67
C LYS A 93 -6.94 2.23 -23.34
N ASP A 94 -7.70 3.25 -22.96
CA ASP A 94 -7.55 4.61 -23.49
C ASP A 94 -6.17 5.21 -23.16
N PHE A 95 -5.63 4.88 -21.98
CA PHE A 95 -4.28 5.28 -21.56
C PHE A 95 -3.21 4.66 -22.44
N ASN A 96 -3.27 3.35 -22.63
CA ASN A 96 -2.26 2.64 -23.35
C ASN A 96 -2.31 2.96 -24.86
N GLN A 97 -3.51 3.20 -25.41
CA GLN A 97 -3.68 3.71 -26.78
C GLN A 97 -2.96 5.08 -26.97
N SER A 98 -2.86 5.91 -25.93
CA SER A 98 -2.13 7.20 -25.97
C SER A 98 -0.60 7.08 -25.88
N PHE A 99 -0.10 5.90 -25.48
CA PHE A 99 1.32 5.60 -25.26
C PHE A 99 1.90 4.57 -26.23
N LEU A 100 1.14 4.11 -27.23
CA LEU A 100 1.56 3.02 -28.11
C LEU A 100 1.78 3.41 -29.58
N ASP A 101 3.05 3.24 -29.98
CA ASP A 101 3.44 2.66 -31.26
C ASP A 101 3.72 1.13 -31.15
N ASN A 102 3.64 0.48 -29.97
CA ASN A 102 4.01 -0.94 -29.82
C ASN A 102 3.22 -1.69 -28.73
N GLY A 103 2.12 -2.37 -29.08
CA GLY A 103 1.11 -3.13 -28.29
C GLY A 103 1.48 -3.98 -27.05
N ILE A 104 2.61 -3.76 -26.40
CA ILE A 104 3.19 -4.53 -25.29
C ILE A 104 3.06 -3.78 -23.95
N ALA A 105 2.83 -2.46 -23.96
CA ALA A 105 2.76 -1.64 -22.74
C ALA A 105 1.46 -1.85 -21.93
N GLU A 106 0.38 -2.32 -22.57
CA GLU A 106 -0.95 -2.29 -21.96
C GLU A 106 -1.12 -3.18 -20.74
N ASN A 107 -0.71 -4.44 -20.86
CA ASN A 107 -0.84 -5.43 -19.79
C ASN A 107 0.15 -5.16 -18.64
N ARG A 108 1.31 -4.56 -18.90
CA ARG A 108 2.38 -4.42 -17.90
C ARG A 108 2.08 -3.40 -16.79
N SER A 109 1.32 -2.34 -17.09
CA SER A 109 0.96 -1.30 -16.11
C SER A 109 -0.10 -1.78 -15.12
N LEU A 110 -1.09 -2.51 -15.63
CA LEU A 110 -2.13 -3.15 -14.84
C LEU A 110 -1.57 -4.24 -13.93
N GLU A 111 -0.75 -5.15 -14.48
CA GLU A 111 -0.11 -6.22 -13.71
C GLU A 111 0.69 -5.67 -12.52
N TYR A 112 1.42 -4.56 -12.72
CA TYR A 112 2.17 -3.92 -11.64
C TYR A 112 1.26 -3.42 -10.52
N SER A 113 0.17 -2.77 -10.90
CA SER A 113 -0.77 -2.13 -9.98
C SER A 113 -1.45 -3.17 -9.10
N SER A 114 -1.82 -4.29 -9.71
CA SER A 114 -2.38 -5.43 -8.99
C SER A 114 -1.37 -6.03 -8.03
N LYS A 115 -0.11 -6.21 -8.45
CA LYS A 115 0.94 -6.80 -7.61
C LYS A 115 1.31 -5.92 -6.41
N ILE A 116 1.56 -4.61 -6.60
CA ILE A 116 2.00 -3.73 -5.51
C ILE A 116 0.92 -3.53 -4.43
N LEU A 117 -0.36 -3.47 -4.83
CA LEU A 117 -1.47 -3.37 -3.88
C LEU A 117 -1.78 -4.73 -3.23
N ALA A 118 -1.60 -5.85 -3.95
CA ALA A 118 -1.80 -7.19 -3.39
C ALA A 118 -0.76 -7.56 -2.32
N MET A 119 0.47 -7.03 -2.40
CA MET A 119 1.56 -7.34 -1.44
C MET A 119 1.36 -6.76 -0.03
N LEU A 120 0.27 -6.04 0.22
CA LEU A 120 0.03 -5.37 1.50
C LEU A 120 0.09 -6.30 2.74
N PRO A 121 -0.48 -7.53 2.74
CA PRO A 121 -0.37 -8.44 3.87
C PRO A 121 1.08 -8.77 4.19
N LEU A 122 1.90 -9.00 3.16
CA LEU A 122 3.31 -9.31 3.31
C LEU A 122 4.10 -8.13 3.92
N ILE A 123 3.86 -6.92 3.42
CA ILE A 123 4.49 -5.68 3.93
C ILE A 123 4.13 -5.45 5.39
N ILE A 124 2.85 -5.64 5.74
CA ILE A 124 2.35 -5.48 7.10
C ILE A 124 2.97 -6.54 8.02
N PHE A 125 2.94 -7.80 7.61
CA PHE A 125 3.38 -8.94 8.42
C PHE A 125 4.88 -8.88 8.71
N TYR A 126 5.68 -8.51 7.71
CA TYR A 126 7.13 -8.36 7.83
C TYR A 126 7.59 -6.91 8.08
N GLY A 127 6.68 -6.01 8.46
CA GLY A 127 7.02 -4.61 8.74
C GLY A 127 8.08 -4.42 9.83
N SER A 128 8.22 -5.37 10.76
CA SER A 128 9.29 -5.36 11.76
C SER A 128 10.62 -5.96 11.28
N ASP A 129 10.62 -6.75 10.20
CA ASP A 129 11.79 -7.43 9.63
C ASP A 129 11.91 -7.15 8.12
N GLN A 130 12.46 -5.97 7.80
CA GLN A 130 12.67 -5.55 6.41
C GLN A 130 13.67 -6.43 5.66
N ASN A 131 14.58 -7.13 6.35
CA ASN A 131 15.51 -8.02 5.68
C ASN A 131 14.77 -9.23 5.12
N LEU A 132 13.87 -9.82 5.91
CA LEU A 132 13.05 -10.95 5.49
C LEU A 132 12.09 -10.57 4.36
N PHE A 133 11.44 -9.40 4.46
CA PHE A 133 10.65 -8.86 3.36
C PHE A 133 11.48 -8.72 2.07
N THR A 134 12.68 -8.14 2.18
CA THR A 134 13.60 -7.98 1.05
C THR A 134 14.02 -9.31 0.45
N GLU A 135 14.26 -10.33 1.27
CA GLU A 135 14.64 -11.66 0.83
C GLU A 135 13.50 -12.35 0.07
N VAL A 136 12.27 -12.29 0.59
CA VAL A 136 11.08 -12.85 -0.08
C VAL A 136 10.87 -12.19 -1.45
N ILE A 137 10.94 -10.87 -1.53
CA ILE A 137 10.74 -10.15 -2.80
C ILE A 137 11.87 -10.45 -3.81
N ASN A 138 13.13 -10.54 -3.36
CA ASN A 138 14.25 -10.87 -4.26
C ASN A 138 14.19 -12.31 -4.79
N GLN A 139 13.66 -13.25 -4.01
CA GLN A 139 13.46 -14.64 -4.45
C GLN A 139 12.20 -14.81 -5.29
N CYS A 140 11.24 -13.89 -5.20
CA CYS A 140 10.00 -13.94 -5.97
C CYS A 140 10.31 -13.75 -7.46
N ASN A 141 10.09 -14.80 -8.26
CA ASN A 141 10.37 -14.78 -9.69
C ASN A 141 9.24 -14.06 -10.46
N LEU A 142 9.22 -12.74 -10.38
CA LEU A 142 8.19 -11.87 -10.96
C LEU A 142 8.27 -11.76 -12.50
N LYS A 143 9.23 -12.44 -13.14
CA LYS A 143 9.49 -12.56 -14.59
C LYS A 143 9.09 -11.33 -15.42
N LEU A 144 9.97 -10.33 -15.46
CA LEU A 144 9.86 -9.20 -16.39
C LEU A 144 10.76 -9.36 -17.62
N ALA A 145 10.46 -8.62 -18.69
CA ALA A 145 11.00 -8.85 -20.04
C ALA A 145 12.52 -8.64 -20.17
N ASN A 146 13.13 -7.83 -19.32
CA ASN A 146 14.59 -7.68 -19.24
C ASN A 146 15.05 -7.49 -17.78
N SER A 147 16.36 -7.70 -17.54
CA SER A 147 16.96 -7.69 -16.21
C SER A 147 16.92 -6.33 -15.50
N GLN A 148 16.99 -5.23 -16.26
CA GLN A 148 16.95 -3.87 -15.69
C GLN A 148 15.53 -3.51 -15.25
N GLU A 149 14.52 -3.75 -16.08
CA GLU A 149 13.11 -3.55 -15.73
C GLU A 149 12.70 -4.38 -14.51
N ASN A 150 13.26 -5.58 -14.38
CA ASN A 150 13.05 -6.43 -13.22
C ASN A 150 13.68 -5.85 -11.94
N THR A 151 14.88 -5.30 -12.07
CA THR A 151 15.57 -4.64 -10.95
C THR A 151 14.78 -3.41 -10.49
N ASP A 152 14.40 -2.52 -11.41
CA ASP A 152 13.64 -1.31 -11.09
C ASP A 152 12.29 -1.65 -10.44
N TYR A 153 11.64 -2.71 -10.90
CA TYR A 153 10.37 -3.18 -10.33
C TYR A 153 10.49 -3.67 -8.89
N ILE A 154 11.52 -4.46 -8.60
CA ILE A 154 11.79 -4.94 -7.24
C ILE A 154 12.09 -3.76 -6.32
N GLU A 155 12.94 -2.83 -6.76
CA GLU A 155 13.31 -1.65 -5.99
C GLU A 155 12.11 -0.72 -5.72
N ASP A 156 11.17 -0.61 -6.68
CA ASP A 156 9.90 0.12 -6.49
C ASP A 156 9.07 -0.50 -5.34
N ILE A 157 8.93 -1.83 -5.32
CA ILE A 157 8.19 -2.57 -4.28
C ILE A 157 8.87 -2.44 -2.93
N LEU A 158 10.20 -2.59 -2.88
CA LEU A 158 10.97 -2.47 -1.64
C LEU A 158 10.88 -1.05 -1.07
N SER A 159 11.02 -0.03 -1.91
CA SER A 159 10.88 1.38 -1.52
C SER A 159 9.48 1.68 -0.97
N TRP A 160 8.46 1.13 -1.63
CA TRP A 160 7.07 1.23 -1.19
C TRP A 160 6.81 0.53 0.16
N GLY A 161 7.27 -0.72 0.31
CA GLY A 161 7.15 -1.49 1.55
C GLY A 161 7.87 -0.81 2.70
N TYR A 162 9.03 -0.20 2.44
CA TYR A 162 9.78 0.57 3.42
C TYR A 162 9.04 1.84 3.87
N LEU A 163 8.44 2.60 2.93
CA LEU A 163 7.60 3.76 3.28
C LEU A 163 6.42 3.37 4.19
N LEU A 164 5.70 2.31 3.85
CA LEU A 164 4.61 1.82 4.70
C LEU A 164 5.11 1.40 6.07
N THR A 165 6.27 0.77 6.13
CA THR A 165 6.92 0.38 7.38
C THR A 165 7.28 1.57 8.25
N LEU A 166 7.74 2.68 7.65
CA LEU A 166 7.97 3.94 8.39
C LEU A 166 6.66 4.47 9.00
N ALA A 167 5.56 4.41 8.24
CA ALA A 167 4.26 4.88 8.68
C ALA A 167 3.67 3.98 9.81
N ILE A 168 3.67 2.66 9.62
CA ILE A 168 3.19 1.67 10.62
C ILE A 168 3.97 1.80 11.93
N ASN A 169 5.30 1.91 11.85
CA ASN A 169 6.15 2.00 13.03
C ASN A 169 6.20 3.41 13.65
N ASN A 170 5.28 4.32 13.30
CA ASN A 170 5.24 5.70 13.82
C ASN A 170 6.60 6.43 13.71
N ARG A 171 7.39 6.10 12.68
CA ARG A 171 8.70 6.73 12.42
C ARG A 171 8.59 7.98 11.55
N LEU A 172 7.40 8.23 11.01
CA LEU A 172 7.01 9.49 10.43
C LEU A 172 6.52 10.41 11.56
N SER A 173 7.29 11.45 11.84
CA SER A 173 6.99 12.44 12.87
C SER A 173 5.84 13.38 12.46
N SER A 174 5.32 14.19 13.39
CA SER A 174 4.26 15.17 13.09
C SER A 174 4.73 16.36 12.25
N ASP A 175 6.03 16.67 12.31
CA ASP A 175 6.73 17.68 11.51
C ASP A 175 7.33 17.11 10.22
N THR A 176 6.97 15.87 9.87
CA THR A 176 7.41 15.24 8.64
C THR A 176 6.93 16.04 7.43
N ASN A 177 7.85 16.31 6.51
CA ASN A 177 7.60 16.94 5.22
C ASN A 177 8.09 16.03 4.07
N VAL A 178 7.87 16.46 2.82
CA VAL A 178 8.23 15.69 1.62
C VAL A 178 9.73 15.33 1.62
N SER A 179 10.62 16.30 1.84
CA SER A 179 12.07 16.09 1.82
C SER A 179 12.54 15.10 2.89
N LEU A 180 11.96 15.15 4.10
CA LEU A 180 12.28 14.22 5.17
C LEU A 180 11.86 12.78 4.82
N ILE A 181 10.66 12.59 4.27
CA ILE A 181 10.18 11.26 3.82
C ILE A 181 11.06 10.73 2.72
N VAL A 182 11.31 11.53 1.67
CA VAL A 182 12.16 11.14 0.55
C VAL A 182 13.53 10.72 1.05
N ARG A 183 14.18 11.53 1.89
CA ARG A 183 15.49 11.20 2.46
C ARG A 183 15.46 9.90 3.25
N GLN A 184 14.42 9.65 4.06
CA GLN A 184 14.28 8.42 4.81
C GLN A 184 14.14 7.20 3.89
N ILE A 185 13.32 7.29 2.84
CA ILE A 185 13.16 6.22 1.83
C ILE A 185 14.51 5.91 1.18
N LEU A 186 15.19 6.93 0.67
CA LEU A 186 16.47 6.77 -0.05
C LEU A 186 17.59 6.24 0.84
N THR A 187 17.63 6.63 2.11
CA THR A 187 18.67 6.16 3.06
C THR A 187 18.38 4.75 3.58
N GLY A 188 17.09 4.46 3.84
CA GLY A 188 16.68 3.27 4.57
C GLY A 188 16.52 2.02 3.72
N ALA A 189 16.06 2.17 2.47
CA ALA A 189 15.84 1.02 1.60
C ALA A 189 17.13 0.56 0.87
N ARG A 190 18.30 1.15 1.14
CA ARG A 190 19.57 0.89 0.43
C ARG A 190 19.37 0.89 -1.10
N VAL A 191 18.45 1.73 -1.58
CA VAL A 191 17.93 1.67 -2.94
C VAL A 191 19.05 1.99 -3.92
N LYS A 192 19.19 1.14 -4.93
CA LYS A 192 20.08 1.42 -6.06
C LYS A 192 19.57 2.66 -6.81
N GLN A 193 20.43 3.27 -7.63
CA GLN A 193 19.98 4.33 -8.54
C GLN A 193 18.98 3.75 -9.55
N THR A 194 17.68 4.05 -9.37
CA THR A 194 16.56 3.63 -10.24
C THR A 194 15.73 4.82 -10.70
N SER A 195 14.81 4.61 -11.65
CA SER A 195 13.84 5.64 -12.08
C SER A 195 13.07 6.23 -10.88
N LEU A 196 12.69 5.42 -9.89
CA LEU A 196 12.02 5.91 -8.68
C LEU A 196 12.91 6.81 -7.84
N THR A 197 14.17 6.43 -7.60
CA THR A 197 15.07 7.29 -6.81
C THR A 197 15.28 8.66 -7.47
N ALA A 198 15.42 8.69 -8.80
CA ALA A 198 15.52 9.94 -9.55
C ALA A 198 14.26 10.80 -9.40
N LYS A 199 13.07 10.19 -9.53
CA LYS A 199 11.78 10.88 -9.36
C LYS A 199 11.54 11.35 -7.93
N LEU A 200 11.95 10.58 -6.93
CA LEU A 200 11.85 11.00 -5.53
C LEU A 200 12.77 12.20 -5.23
N ASN A 201 13.97 12.26 -5.81
CA ASN A 201 14.81 13.45 -5.71
C ASN A 201 14.14 14.68 -6.33
N ILE A 202 13.54 14.55 -7.51
CA ILE A 202 12.75 15.64 -8.14
C ILE A 202 11.60 16.06 -7.22
N VAL A 203 10.91 15.11 -6.59
CA VAL A 203 9.82 15.39 -5.63
C VAL A 203 10.32 16.19 -4.41
N ALA A 204 11.49 15.85 -3.87
CA ALA A 204 12.09 16.60 -2.76
C ALA A 204 12.50 18.02 -3.19
N GLU A 205 13.17 18.17 -4.32
CA GLU A 205 13.57 19.47 -4.86
C GLU A 205 12.35 20.36 -5.16
N ALA A 206 11.31 19.78 -5.77
CA ALA A 206 10.07 20.48 -6.08
C ALA A 206 9.36 20.97 -4.82
N TRP A 207 9.39 20.19 -3.73
CA TRP A 207 8.85 20.62 -2.45
C TRP A 207 9.60 21.84 -1.89
N GLU A 208 10.93 21.81 -1.88
CA GLU A 208 11.75 22.95 -1.40
C GLU A 208 11.51 24.22 -2.21
N GLN A 209 11.19 24.07 -3.50
CA GLN A 209 10.87 25.18 -4.40
C GLN A 209 9.40 25.63 -4.34
N GLY A 210 8.57 25.00 -3.50
CA GLY A 210 7.13 25.33 -3.39
C GLY A 210 6.31 25.00 -4.64
N ILE A 211 6.78 24.06 -5.46
CA ILE A 211 6.12 23.63 -6.69
C ILE A 211 4.82 22.91 -6.35
N SER A 212 3.73 23.25 -7.06
CA SER A 212 2.43 22.60 -6.89
C SER A 212 2.36 21.18 -7.49
N LEU A 213 1.38 20.38 -7.08
CA LEU A 213 1.16 19.02 -7.63
C LEU A 213 1.04 19.01 -9.16
N TYR A 214 0.34 19.98 -9.75
CA TYR A 214 0.14 20.07 -11.19
C TYR A 214 1.45 20.36 -11.94
N GLN A 215 2.27 21.26 -11.39
CA GLN A 215 3.58 21.57 -11.96
C GLN A 215 4.56 20.39 -11.78
N LEU A 216 4.55 19.74 -10.61
CA LEU A 216 5.37 18.55 -10.35
C LEU A 216 5.06 17.43 -11.35
N ARG A 217 3.78 17.20 -11.67
CA ARG A 217 3.39 16.24 -12.70
C ARG A 217 4.08 16.51 -14.04
N GLU A 218 4.14 17.78 -14.47
CA GLU A 218 4.81 18.17 -15.72
C GLU A 218 6.33 18.03 -15.67
N LEU A 219 6.92 18.18 -14.48
CA LEU A 219 8.36 18.04 -14.28
C LEU A 219 8.83 16.58 -14.21
N LEU A 220 7.96 15.68 -13.74
CA LEU A 220 8.31 14.28 -13.61
C LEU A 220 8.48 13.64 -15.00
N PRO A 221 9.60 12.93 -15.22
CA PRO A 221 9.81 12.18 -16.45
C PRO A 221 8.66 11.21 -16.73
N LYS A 222 8.17 11.21 -17.98
CA LYS A 222 7.00 10.44 -18.43
C LYS A 222 7.31 8.96 -18.72
N ASP A 223 8.57 8.56 -18.63
CA ASP A 223 8.98 7.16 -18.62
C ASP A 223 8.50 6.45 -17.34
N HIS A 224 8.46 5.12 -17.35
CA HIS A 224 8.23 4.28 -16.17
C HIS A 224 7.14 4.81 -15.22
N ILE A 225 5.88 4.81 -15.68
CA ILE A 225 4.71 5.30 -14.93
C ILE A 225 4.61 4.73 -13.51
N ARG A 226 5.05 3.48 -13.32
CA ARG A 226 5.12 2.76 -12.04
C ARG A 226 5.83 3.57 -10.95
N SER A 227 7.03 4.04 -11.26
CA SER A 227 7.81 4.87 -10.34
C SER A 227 7.21 6.27 -10.18
N THR A 228 6.55 6.80 -11.22
CA THR A 228 5.87 8.10 -11.19
C THR A 228 4.70 8.11 -10.22
N VAL A 229 3.86 7.06 -10.23
CA VAL A 229 2.69 6.99 -9.33
C VAL A 229 3.09 6.84 -7.86
N ILE A 230 4.19 6.12 -7.55
CA ILE A 230 4.75 6.09 -6.20
C ILE A 230 5.22 7.48 -5.79
N ALA A 231 6.03 8.14 -6.63
CA ALA A 231 6.57 9.48 -6.33
C ALA A 231 5.45 10.52 -6.09
N LEU A 232 4.41 10.51 -6.94
CA LEU A 232 3.23 11.37 -6.77
C LEU A 232 2.45 11.03 -5.50
N SER A 233 2.35 9.75 -5.12
CA SER A 233 1.66 9.34 -3.89
C SER A 233 2.40 9.84 -2.64
N VAL A 234 3.73 9.79 -2.65
CA VAL A 234 4.59 10.36 -1.60
C VAL A 234 4.32 11.84 -1.47
N TYR A 235 4.33 12.59 -2.57
CA TYR A 235 4.06 14.03 -2.54
C TYR A 235 2.63 14.34 -2.06
N CYS A 236 1.61 13.62 -2.54
CA CYS A 236 0.21 13.84 -2.13
C CYS A 236 0.01 13.60 -0.63
N PHE A 237 0.59 12.53 -0.09
CA PHE A 237 0.54 12.24 1.34
C PHE A 237 1.37 13.23 2.16
N ALA A 238 2.65 13.42 1.81
CA ALA A 238 3.62 14.17 2.60
C ALA A 238 3.32 15.68 2.67
N THR A 239 2.57 16.22 1.71
CA THR A 239 2.10 17.60 1.77
C THR A 239 0.90 17.80 2.71
N THR A 240 0.15 16.73 3.03
CA THR A 240 -1.04 16.78 3.88
C THR A 240 -1.17 15.56 4.81
N PRO A 241 -0.13 15.18 5.58
CA PRO A 241 -0.04 13.87 6.21
C PRO A 241 -1.12 13.62 7.27
N GLN A 242 -1.59 14.68 7.93
CA GLN A 242 -2.63 14.63 8.98
C GLN A 242 -4.07 14.62 8.42
N ASP A 243 -4.26 14.92 7.13
CA ASP A 243 -5.59 14.99 6.52
C ASP A 243 -5.72 13.92 5.43
N PHE A 244 -6.29 12.78 5.83
CA PHE A 244 -6.57 11.66 4.94
C PHE A 244 -7.43 12.10 3.75
N ARG A 245 -8.51 12.84 4.01
CA ARG A 245 -9.46 13.24 2.96
C ARG A 245 -8.78 14.14 1.93
N LEU A 246 -7.99 15.10 2.39
CA LEU A 246 -7.28 16.03 1.52
C LEU A 246 -6.20 15.32 0.70
N SER A 247 -5.43 14.42 1.32
CA SER A 247 -4.40 13.61 0.63
C SER A 247 -5.02 12.81 -0.53
N ILE A 248 -6.14 12.12 -0.25
CA ILE A 248 -6.90 11.37 -1.26
C ILE A 248 -7.44 12.28 -2.37
N LYS A 249 -8.06 13.40 -2.01
CA LYS A 249 -8.63 14.32 -3.02
C LYS A 249 -7.56 14.93 -3.92
N ARG A 250 -6.38 15.23 -3.39
CA ARG A 250 -5.23 15.70 -4.17
C ARG A 250 -4.81 14.64 -5.18
N ALA A 251 -4.62 13.40 -4.74
CA ALA A 251 -4.27 12.29 -5.63
C ALA A 251 -5.35 12.03 -6.69
N ALA A 252 -6.63 12.04 -6.31
CA ALA A 252 -7.75 11.81 -7.23
C ALA A 252 -7.96 12.95 -8.24
N SER A 253 -7.41 14.14 -7.97
CA SER A 253 -7.48 15.28 -8.89
C SER A 253 -6.59 15.12 -10.13
N LEU A 254 -5.59 14.24 -10.06
CA LEU A 254 -4.71 13.91 -11.18
C LEU A 254 -5.49 13.38 -12.39
N GLU A 255 -4.83 13.32 -13.54
CA GLU A 255 -5.41 12.68 -14.72
C GLU A 255 -5.81 11.23 -14.43
N PRO A 256 -6.90 10.72 -15.00
CA PRO A 256 -7.43 9.37 -14.68
C PRO A 256 -6.37 8.26 -14.70
N GLN A 257 -5.42 8.38 -15.64
CA GLN A 257 -4.31 7.45 -15.89
C GLN A 257 -3.33 7.34 -14.70
N LEU A 258 -3.09 8.45 -13.99
CA LEU A 258 -2.24 8.50 -12.80
C LEU A 258 -3.07 8.37 -11.52
N ALA A 259 -4.28 8.93 -11.53
CA ALA A 259 -5.13 9.04 -10.36
C ALA A 259 -5.46 7.69 -9.74
N TRP A 260 -5.75 6.66 -10.55
CA TRP A 260 -6.19 5.36 -10.04
C TRP A 260 -5.21 4.74 -9.04
N LEU A 261 -3.97 4.48 -9.46
CA LEU A 261 -2.97 3.88 -8.58
C LEU A 261 -2.40 4.90 -7.58
N THR A 262 -2.17 6.16 -7.97
CA THR A 262 -1.66 7.18 -7.05
C THR A 262 -2.63 7.41 -5.88
N THR A 263 -3.94 7.40 -6.11
CA THR A 263 -4.93 7.58 -5.03
C THR A 263 -5.00 6.36 -4.12
N ALA A 264 -4.91 5.15 -4.69
CA ALA A 264 -4.82 3.92 -3.91
C ALA A 264 -3.59 3.94 -2.98
N LEU A 265 -2.39 4.20 -3.52
CA LEU A 265 -1.16 4.29 -2.75
C LEU A 265 -1.21 5.42 -1.71
N THR A 266 -1.68 6.61 -2.09
CA THR A 266 -1.85 7.73 -1.15
C THR A 266 -2.77 7.34 0.01
N GLY A 267 -3.86 6.62 -0.29
CA GLY A 267 -4.79 6.11 0.72
C GLY A 267 -4.17 5.07 1.64
N THR A 268 -3.34 4.17 1.10
CA THR A 268 -2.62 3.18 1.88
C THR A 268 -1.68 3.84 2.90
N VAL A 269 -0.82 4.78 2.47
CA VAL A 269 0.15 5.44 3.38
C VAL A 269 -0.56 6.39 4.34
N SER A 270 -1.54 7.15 3.87
CA SER A 270 -2.32 8.03 4.75
C SER A 270 -3.13 7.22 5.77
N GLY A 271 -3.61 6.03 5.40
CA GLY A 271 -4.24 5.08 6.30
C GLY A 271 -3.27 4.48 7.32
N ALA A 272 -2.03 4.18 6.93
CA ALA A 272 -0.98 3.76 7.86
C ALA A 272 -0.67 4.83 8.90
N TYR A 273 -0.59 6.08 8.43
CA TYR A 273 -0.21 7.21 9.27
C TYR A 273 -1.36 7.64 10.21
N ASN A 274 -2.59 7.74 9.69
CA ASN A 274 -3.74 8.26 10.43
C ASN A 274 -4.63 7.17 11.06
N GLY A 275 -4.35 5.89 10.78
CA GLY A 275 -5.21 4.78 11.16
C GLY A 275 -6.62 4.87 10.57
N ILE A 276 -7.46 3.91 10.95
CA ILE A 276 -8.87 3.86 10.57
C ILE A 276 -9.67 5.09 11.04
N ALA A 277 -9.25 5.70 12.15
CA ALA A 277 -9.88 6.90 12.70
C ALA A 277 -9.69 8.14 11.80
N GLY A 278 -8.57 8.21 11.06
CA GLY A 278 -8.33 9.25 10.06
C GLY A 278 -9.24 9.19 8.84
N ILE A 279 -9.80 8.01 8.54
CA ILE A 279 -10.69 7.84 7.40
C ILE A 279 -12.07 8.47 7.73
N PRO A 280 -12.60 9.36 6.87
CA PRO A 280 -13.90 10.00 7.07
C PRO A 280 -15.01 9.01 7.42
N ARG A 281 -15.78 9.33 8.47
CA ARG A 281 -16.83 8.44 9.01
C ARG A 281 -17.86 8.05 7.95
N ASN A 282 -18.24 8.99 7.08
CA ASN A 282 -19.17 8.73 5.98
C ASN A 282 -18.61 7.72 4.98
N TRP A 283 -17.31 7.78 4.66
CA TRP A 283 -16.67 6.81 3.76
C TRP A 283 -16.57 5.43 4.41
N ARG A 284 -16.26 5.35 5.71
CA ARG A 284 -16.30 4.08 6.46
C ARG A 284 -17.71 3.47 6.49
N ALA A 285 -18.73 4.29 6.73
CA ALA A 285 -20.12 3.83 6.72
C ALA A 285 -20.54 3.29 5.34
N MET A 286 -20.17 4.00 4.26
CA MET A 286 -20.40 3.53 2.88
C MET A 286 -19.67 2.23 2.60
N ALA A 287 -18.41 2.11 3.05
CA ALA A 287 -17.63 0.90 2.88
C ALA A 287 -18.27 -0.30 3.61
N ASN A 288 -18.86 -0.10 4.79
CA ASN A 288 -19.54 -1.19 5.50
C ASN A 288 -20.76 -1.76 4.75
N HIS A 289 -21.27 -1.09 3.72
CA HIS A 289 -22.35 -1.62 2.86
C HIS A 289 -21.86 -2.49 1.70
N ASN A 290 -20.55 -2.58 1.46
CA ASN A 290 -19.97 -3.42 0.42
C ASN A 290 -19.51 -4.75 1.04
N LEU A 291 -19.92 -5.86 0.46
CA LEU A 291 -19.54 -7.21 0.91
C LEU A 291 -18.03 -7.44 0.87
N THR A 292 -17.34 -6.82 -0.08
CA THR A 292 -15.90 -6.97 -0.30
C THR A 292 -15.10 -6.29 0.79
N TYR A 293 -15.55 -5.12 1.24
CA TYR A 293 -14.98 -4.47 2.42
C TYR A 293 -15.21 -5.29 3.69
N GLN A 294 -16.38 -5.91 3.84
CA GLN A 294 -16.67 -6.77 4.99
C GLN A 294 -15.77 -8.01 5.02
N SER A 295 -15.60 -8.68 3.87
CA SER A 295 -14.68 -9.81 3.72
C SER A 295 -13.24 -9.40 4.05
N ALA A 296 -12.76 -8.33 3.42
CA ALA A 296 -11.45 -7.75 3.69
C ALA A 296 -11.22 -7.46 5.18
N ASN A 297 -12.23 -6.92 5.88
CA ASN A 297 -12.12 -6.64 7.31
C ASN A 297 -11.96 -7.92 8.15
N GLN A 298 -12.60 -9.02 7.77
CA GLN A 298 -12.39 -10.32 8.42
C GLN A 298 -10.97 -10.84 8.20
N THR A 299 -10.44 -10.71 6.98
CA THR A 299 -9.05 -11.07 6.64
C THR A 299 -8.05 -10.29 7.48
N ILE A 300 -8.25 -8.97 7.64
CA ILE A 300 -7.38 -8.12 8.47
C ILE A 300 -7.36 -8.59 9.94
N VAL A 301 -8.52 -8.92 10.51
CA VAL A 301 -8.61 -9.40 11.90
C VAL A 301 -7.81 -10.70 12.07
N LYS A 302 -7.98 -11.67 11.16
CA LYS A 302 -7.23 -12.93 11.18
C LYS A 302 -5.73 -12.69 11.03
N LEU A 303 -5.33 -11.88 10.06
CA LEU A 303 -3.92 -11.54 9.83
C LEU A 303 -3.30 -10.87 11.05
N PHE A 304 -4.03 -9.96 11.69
CA PHE A 304 -3.55 -9.30 12.89
C PHE A 304 -3.42 -10.28 14.06
N GLN A 305 -4.36 -11.20 14.24
CA GLN A 305 -4.24 -12.28 15.23
C GLN A 305 -3.01 -13.16 14.97
N ALA A 306 -2.79 -13.59 13.73
CA ALA A 306 -1.59 -14.35 13.35
C ALA A 306 -0.30 -13.56 13.57
N TRP A 307 -0.30 -12.26 13.27
CA TRP A 307 0.83 -11.36 13.54
C TRP A 307 1.14 -11.24 15.04
N LEU A 308 0.13 -11.32 15.90
CA LEU A 308 0.29 -11.42 17.36
C LEU A 308 0.76 -12.81 17.84
N GLY A 309 0.92 -13.77 16.94
CA GLY A 309 1.22 -15.17 17.26
C GLY A 309 0.01 -15.97 17.78
N ILE A 310 -1.21 -15.46 17.60
CA ILE A 310 -2.45 -16.14 17.97
C ILE A 310 -2.86 -17.03 16.80
N TYR A 311 -2.32 -18.24 16.76
CA TYR A 311 -2.72 -19.28 15.81
C TYR A 311 -3.91 -20.07 16.38
N SER A 312 -4.83 -20.50 15.52
CA SER A 312 -6.10 -21.12 15.88
C SER A 312 -5.95 -22.56 16.37
N VAL A 313 -5.24 -22.75 17.49
CA VAL A 313 -5.12 -24.02 18.20
C VAL A 313 -5.80 -23.82 19.56
N ASP A 314 -7.07 -24.20 19.68
CA ASP A 314 -7.88 -24.16 20.92
C ASP A 314 -8.16 -22.78 21.55
N SER A 315 -8.67 -21.84 20.75
CA SER A 315 -9.00 -20.45 21.13
C SER A 315 -10.16 -20.25 22.12
N LYS A 316 -10.54 -21.24 22.93
CA LYS A 316 -11.53 -21.03 24.01
C LYS A 316 -10.95 -20.30 25.24
N GLN A 317 -9.62 -20.15 25.34
CA GLN A 317 -8.99 -19.59 26.54
C GLN A 317 -8.46 -18.15 26.39
N PHE A 318 -8.33 -17.61 25.17
CA PHE A 318 -7.91 -16.21 24.95
C PHE A 318 -8.83 -15.52 23.94
N LEU A 319 -9.85 -14.81 24.44
CA LEU A 319 -10.60 -13.85 23.63
C LEU A 319 -9.78 -12.58 23.47
N TYR A 320 -8.87 -12.55 22.51
CA TYR A 320 -8.30 -11.28 22.07
C TYR A 320 -9.39 -10.46 21.38
N ASN A 321 -9.77 -9.32 21.97
CA ASN A 321 -10.66 -8.36 21.33
C ASN A 321 -9.85 -7.12 20.89
N PRO A 322 -9.66 -6.91 19.57
CA PRO A 322 -8.88 -5.78 19.04
C PRO A 322 -9.47 -4.40 19.36
N GLU A 323 -10.76 -4.33 19.71
CA GLU A 323 -11.42 -3.05 20.06
C GLU A 323 -11.07 -2.56 21.47
N VAL A 324 -10.62 -3.46 22.36
CA VAL A 324 -10.30 -3.14 23.76
C VAL A 324 -8.83 -3.36 24.10
N HIS A 325 -8.12 -4.21 23.36
CA HIS A 325 -6.72 -4.53 23.63
C HIS A 325 -5.77 -3.71 22.75
N ALA A 326 -5.10 -2.73 23.36
CA ALA A 326 -4.07 -1.96 22.70
C ALA A 326 -2.77 -2.75 22.56
N VAL A 327 -2.31 -2.95 21.32
CA VAL A 327 -0.99 -3.50 21.00
C VAL A 327 -0.17 -2.45 20.27
N ALA A 328 1.13 -2.40 20.56
CA ALA A 328 2.11 -1.56 19.88
C ALA A 328 3.18 -2.45 19.21
N PRO A 329 3.83 -1.98 18.13
CA PRO A 329 4.90 -2.75 17.51
C PRO A 329 6.09 -2.93 18.47
N PRO A 330 6.94 -3.95 18.23
CA PRO A 330 8.12 -4.19 19.05
C PRO A 330 8.98 -2.91 19.19
N LYS A 331 9.41 -2.61 20.42
CA LYS A 331 10.24 -1.45 20.76
C LYS A 331 9.55 -0.07 20.64
N ILE A 332 8.21 -0.02 20.50
CA ILE A 332 7.41 1.22 20.40
C ILE A 332 6.43 1.37 21.57
N ILE A 333 6.76 0.84 22.76
CA ILE A 333 5.93 1.07 23.94
C ILE A 333 6.05 2.54 24.35
N GLN A 334 4.91 3.25 24.38
CA GLN A 334 4.88 4.61 24.88
C GLN A 334 5.41 4.65 26.32
N PRO A 335 6.45 5.45 26.62
CA PRO A 335 6.85 5.69 27.99
C PRO A 335 5.70 6.43 28.69
N ARG A 336 5.11 5.80 29.71
CA ARG A 336 4.15 6.49 30.58
C ARG A 336 4.95 7.41 31.51
N SER A 337 5.05 8.69 31.15
CA SER A 337 5.72 9.72 31.96
C SER A 337 5.19 9.80 33.40
N ALA A 338 3.94 9.38 33.62
CA ALA A 338 3.28 9.39 34.91
C ALA A 338 3.51 8.14 35.79
N LEU A 339 4.14 7.07 35.28
CA LEU A 339 4.43 5.85 36.04
C LEU A 339 5.91 5.50 35.90
N ARG A 340 6.70 5.77 36.96
CA ARG A 340 8.05 5.20 37.09
C ARG A 340 7.93 3.68 37.25
N ILE A 341 7.93 2.95 36.15
CA ILE A 341 8.01 1.50 36.18
C ILE A 341 9.44 1.13 36.59
N ILE A 342 9.56 0.40 37.70
CA ILE A 342 10.83 0.06 38.37
C ILE A 342 11.77 -0.77 37.49
N SER A 343 11.28 -1.37 36.40
CA SER A 343 12.08 -2.22 35.49
C SER A 343 12.90 -1.46 34.42
N GLN A 344 12.84 -0.13 34.37
CA GLN A 344 13.69 0.68 33.47
C GLN A 344 14.97 1.18 34.17
N LYS A 345 15.60 0.34 34.99
CA LYS A 345 17.01 0.59 35.35
C LYS A 345 17.85 0.23 34.13
N LEU A 346 18.35 1.28 33.48
CA LEU A 346 19.43 1.23 32.49
C LEU A 346 20.56 0.36 33.04
N PHE A 347 20.85 -0.74 32.36
CA PHE A 347 22.16 -1.39 32.38
C PHE A 347 22.85 -1.09 31.05
#